data_AF-A0A6P8TL14-F1
#
_entry.id   AF-A0A6P8TL14-F1
#
_cell.length_a   1.000
_cell.length_b   1.000
_cell.length_c   1.000
_cell.angle_alpha   90.00
_cell.angle_beta   90.00
_cell.angle_gamma   90.00
#
_symmetry.space_group_name_H-M   'P 1'
#
loop_
_entity.id
_entity.type
_entity.pdbx_description
1 polymer ?
#
loop_
_entity_poly.entity_id
_entity_poly.type
_entity_poly.pdbx_seq_one_letter_code
_entity_poly.pdbx_strand_id
1 'polypeptide(L)'
;MDTLDDVTVSIFKAANINEVLMHSLTRDDLRDLFPGPEHFLRRKRVWSFISPEDENPILKDKDGPSETGTPPCRKHSLPPTSTPLEKNRPKLTLQLPSPPEYVIYTDSELEQARRHYFEMARTGRERECVMSKELSCRLVRNTLTSMISILRASPQGEELHYPSNPELTAMAQKVVEYYPMLQDKDEAVKHLFFVICHRQPFTINLKRGF
;
A
#
# COMPACT_ATOMS: atom_id res chain seq x y z
N MET A 1 32.54 6.64 -8.21
CA MET A 1 31.21 7.26 -8.51
C MET A 1 30.57 6.73 -9.81
N ASP A 2 31.24 5.83 -10.54
CA ASP A 2 31.06 5.58 -11.98
C ASP A 2 29.89 4.62 -12.32
N THR A 3 29.11 4.27 -11.31
CA THR A 3 27.92 3.39 -11.37
C THR A 3 26.60 4.14 -11.22
N LEU A 4 26.65 5.45 -10.95
CA LEU A 4 25.49 6.33 -10.84
C LEU A 4 25.26 7.04 -12.18
N ASP A 5 24.02 7.47 -12.45
CA ASP A 5 23.68 8.15 -13.71
C ASP A 5 24.26 9.57 -13.78
N ASP A 6 24.57 10.04 -14.99
CA ASP A 6 25.21 11.35 -15.24
C ASP A 6 24.47 12.52 -14.58
N VAL A 7 23.13 12.45 -14.50
CA VAL A 7 22.30 13.48 -13.88
C VAL A 7 22.52 13.50 -12.37
N THR A 8 22.52 12.34 -11.72
CA THR A 8 22.86 12.17 -10.31
C THR A 8 24.28 12.66 -9.99
N VAL A 9 25.28 12.31 -10.80
CA VAL A 9 26.66 12.78 -10.62
C VAL A 9 26.77 14.31 -10.78
N SER A 10 26.07 14.88 -11.76
CA SER A 10 26.03 16.34 -11.98
C SER A 10 25.38 17.10 -10.80
N ILE A 11 24.31 16.55 -10.23
CA ILE A 11 23.62 17.14 -9.07
C ILE A 11 24.51 17.10 -7.82
N PHE A 12 25.17 15.97 -7.53
CA PHE A 12 26.11 15.91 -6.40
C PHE A 12 27.30 16.85 -6.57
N LYS A 13 27.83 16.99 -7.79
CA LYS A 13 28.87 17.97 -8.09
C LYS A 13 28.40 19.42 -7.89
N ALA A 14 27.17 19.74 -8.28
CA ALA A 14 26.57 21.07 -8.08
C ALA A 14 26.30 21.37 -6.58
N ALA A 15 25.92 20.36 -5.81
CA ALA A 15 25.73 20.44 -4.36
C ALA A 15 27.03 20.33 -3.53
N ASN A 16 28.20 20.23 -4.19
CA ASN A 16 29.51 20.04 -3.57
C ASN A 16 29.60 18.78 -2.66
N ILE A 17 28.86 17.74 -3.00
CA ILE A 17 28.85 16.45 -2.29
C ILE A 17 29.98 15.58 -2.82
N ASN A 18 30.89 15.18 -1.91
CA ASN A 18 32.00 14.28 -2.19
C ASN A 18 31.69 12.85 -1.68
N GLU A 19 32.56 11.89 -1.99
CA GLU A 19 32.37 10.46 -1.64
C GLU A 19 32.26 10.19 -0.13
N VAL A 20 32.85 11.04 0.71
CA VAL A 20 32.69 10.95 2.18
C VAL A 20 31.31 11.45 2.61
N LEU A 21 30.87 12.58 2.06
CA LEU A 21 29.55 13.16 2.35
C LEU A 21 28.40 12.31 1.81
N MET A 22 28.60 11.58 0.71
CA MET A 22 27.64 10.61 0.16
C MET A 22 27.11 9.64 1.22
N HIS A 23 27.99 9.06 2.05
CA HIS A 23 27.60 8.12 3.10
C HIS A 23 26.96 8.78 4.33
N SER A 24 26.94 10.11 4.40
CA SER A 24 26.24 10.88 5.44
C SER A 24 24.87 11.42 5.01
N LEU A 25 24.47 11.24 3.75
CA LEU A 25 23.19 11.72 3.24
C LEU A 25 22.01 11.00 3.91
N THR A 26 21.05 11.77 4.41
CA THR A 26 19.79 11.25 4.94
C THR A 26 18.73 11.06 3.85
N ARG A 27 17.61 10.42 4.20
CA ARG A 27 16.49 10.22 3.27
C ARG A 27 15.83 11.54 2.85
N ASP A 28 15.94 12.58 3.67
CA ASP A 28 15.39 13.90 3.39
C ASP A 28 16.37 14.76 2.58
N ASP A 29 17.69 14.67 2.81
CA ASP A 29 18.69 15.27 1.91
C ASP A 29 18.52 14.76 0.46
N LEU A 30 18.24 13.46 0.29
CA LEU A 30 17.94 12.91 -1.03
C LEU A 30 16.62 13.42 -1.62
N ARG A 31 15.64 13.84 -0.81
CA ARG A 31 14.39 14.48 -1.29
C ARG A 31 14.63 15.90 -1.75
N ASP A 32 15.51 16.64 -1.09
CA ASP A 32 15.85 18.02 -1.43
C ASP A 32 16.76 18.09 -2.66
N LEU A 33 17.74 17.19 -2.78
CA LEU A 33 18.61 17.07 -3.96
C LEU A 33 17.86 16.57 -5.21
N PHE A 34 16.81 15.77 -4.99
CA PHE A 34 16.00 15.20 -6.05
C PHE A 34 14.52 15.41 -5.75
N PRO A 35 13.97 16.62 -5.96
CA PRO A 35 12.56 16.89 -5.75
C PRO A 35 11.68 16.10 -6.73
N GLY A 36 10.38 16.01 -6.42
CA GLY A 36 9.38 15.41 -7.31
C GLY A 36 9.28 13.87 -7.28
N PRO A 37 8.18 13.31 -7.81
CA PRO A 37 7.97 11.86 -7.92
C PRO A 37 8.88 11.17 -8.94
N GLU A 38 9.26 11.85 -10.03
CA GLU A 38 10.06 11.35 -11.14
C GLU A 38 11.45 10.84 -10.72
N HIS A 39 11.96 11.33 -9.59
CA HIS A 39 13.26 10.92 -9.05
C HIS A 39 13.18 9.87 -7.95
N PHE A 40 11.99 9.31 -7.63
CA PHE A 40 11.84 8.27 -6.61
C PHE A 40 12.78 7.07 -6.82
N LEU A 41 12.89 6.57 -8.05
CA LEU A 41 13.80 5.47 -8.39
C LEU A 41 15.28 5.87 -8.29
N ARG A 42 15.62 7.14 -8.56
CA ARG A 42 17.00 7.65 -8.37
C ARG A 42 17.34 7.71 -6.89
N ARG A 43 16.48 8.31 -6.05
CA ARG A 43 16.64 8.34 -4.59
C ARG A 43 16.80 6.94 -4.01
N LYS A 44 15.98 5.97 -4.44
CA LYS A 44 16.13 4.56 -4.02
C LYS A 44 17.48 3.97 -4.43
N ARG A 45 17.92 4.17 -5.68
CA ARG A 45 19.20 3.63 -6.19
C ARG A 45 20.41 4.24 -5.49
N VAL A 46 20.39 5.55 -5.23
CA VAL A 46 21.40 6.24 -4.43
C VAL A 46 21.42 5.68 -3.01
N TRP A 47 20.26 5.54 -2.36
CA TRP A 47 20.16 4.99 -1.00
C TRP A 47 20.77 3.60 -0.89
N SER A 48 20.46 2.70 -1.83
CA SER A 48 21.07 1.35 -1.89
C SER A 48 22.57 1.36 -2.17
N PHE A 49 23.12 2.43 -2.77
CA PHE A 49 24.56 2.56 -3.00
C PHE A 49 25.30 3.08 -1.76
N ILE A 50 24.72 4.02 -1.01
CA ILE A 50 25.34 4.60 0.19
C ILE A 50 25.17 3.72 1.44
N SER A 51 24.14 2.87 1.45
CA SER A 51 23.83 1.92 2.54
C SER A 51 23.64 0.49 1.98
N PRO A 52 24.74 -0.22 1.64
CA PRO A 52 24.67 -1.56 1.03
C PRO A 52 24.33 -2.71 1.98
N GLU A 53 24.24 -2.47 3.30
CA GLU A 53 24.12 -3.55 4.31
C GLU A 53 22.68 -3.93 4.75
N ASP A 54 21.64 -3.34 4.14
CA ASP A 54 20.22 -3.58 4.50
C ASP A 54 19.48 -4.61 3.62
N GLU A 55 20.19 -5.48 2.88
CA GLU A 55 19.60 -6.71 2.32
C GLU A 55 19.91 -7.94 3.18
N ASN A 56 19.28 -8.03 4.37
CA ASN A 56 19.15 -9.31 5.07
C ASN A 56 17.90 -9.40 5.97
N PRO A 57 16.80 -10.06 5.53
CA PRO A 57 15.59 -10.21 6.32
C PRO A 57 15.74 -11.37 7.33
N ILE A 58 16.42 -11.14 8.44
CA ILE A 58 16.52 -12.12 9.53
C ILE A 58 15.51 -11.84 10.64
N LEU A 59 14.52 -12.74 10.72
CA LEU A 59 13.64 -12.93 11.86
C LEU A 59 14.40 -12.87 13.19
N LYS A 60 13.96 -11.98 14.09
CA LYS A 60 14.18 -12.12 15.53
C LYS A 60 12.84 -12.08 16.26
N ASP A 61 12.13 -13.18 16.10
CA ASP A 61 11.27 -13.70 17.16
C ASP A 61 12.16 -14.07 18.37
N LYS A 62 11.72 -13.77 19.60
CA LYS A 62 12.30 -14.23 20.89
C LYS A 62 11.41 -13.78 22.06
N ASP A 63 10.85 -14.78 22.75
CA ASP A 63 10.03 -14.68 23.96
C ASP A 63 10.64 -13.89 25.13
N GLY A 64 9.78 -13.51 26.09
CA GLY A 64 10.17 -13.08 27.44
C GLY A 64 10.74 -14.22 28.31
N PRO A 65 11.02 -14.01 29.62
CA PRO A 65 9.95 -13.70 30.59
C PRO A 65 10.29 -12.81 31.82
N SER A 66 9.22 -12.27 32.42
CA SER A 66 8.90 -12.05 33.86
C SER A 66 9.99 -12.12 34.98
N GLU A 67 10.05 -11.09 35.87
CA GLU A 67 9.71 -11.16 37.33
C GLU A 67 10.41 -10.15 38.29
N THR A 68 9.57 -9.48 39.10
CA THR A 68 9.68 -9.20 40.57
C THR A 68 10.61 -8.09 41.14
N GLY A 69 10.00 -7.15 41.89
CA GLY A 69 10.67 -6.10 42.70
C GLY A 69 9.71 -5.05 43.34
N THR A 70 9.07 -5.37 44.47
CA THR A 70 8.04 -4.62 45.25
C THR A 70 8.64 -3.64 46.32
N PRO A 71 7.89 -2.94 47.23
CA PRO A 71 6.61 -2.17 47.24
C PRO A 71 6.78 -0.81 48.04
N PRO A 72 5.87 -0.22 48.89
CA PRO A 72 4.39 -0.31 49.11
C PRO A 72 3.59 1.02 49.36
N CYS A 73 2.25 0.86 49.44
CA CYS A 73 1.22 1.71 50.13
C CYS A 73 0.77 3.05 49.48
N ARG A 74 -0.49 3.52 49.61
CA ARG A 74 -1.62 3.16 50.52
C ARG A 74 -3.00 3.36 49.83
N LYS A 75 -4.07 2.76 50.36
CA LYS A 75 -5.47 2.74 49.83
C LYS A 75 -6.23 4.08 50.02
N HIS A 76 -7.32 4.35 49.28
CA HIS A 76 -8.66 4.82 49.78
C HIS A 76 -9.70 5.21 48.69
N SER A 77 -10.87 4.52 48.69
CA SER A 77 -12.27 4.99 48.44
C SER A 77 -12.80 5.55 47.09
N LEU A 78 -14.07 5.24 46.79
CA LEU A 78 -15.03 5.79 45.78
C LEU A 78 -16.24 6.42 46.53
N PRO A 79 -17.28 7.02 45.88
CA PRO A 79 -17.40 8.02 44.79
C PRO A 79 -18.23 9.25 45.34
N PRO A 80 -19.26 9.91 44.71
CA PRO A 80 -19.67 10.17 43.31
C PRO A 80 -20.08 11.65 42.98
N THR A 81 -20.70 11.88 41.81
CA THR A 81 -21.69 12.95 41.45
C THR A 81 -21.23 14.38 41.08
N SER A 82 -21.28 14.70 39.77
CA SER A 82 -22.27 15.64 39.19
C SER A 82 -22.13 15.76 37.65
N THR A 83 -23.26 15.65 36.93
CA THR A 83 -23.41 16.09 35.53
C THR A 83 -24.20 17.41 35.53
N PRO A 84 -24.10 18.24 34.45
CA PRO A 84 -25.26 18.27 33.55
C PRO A 84 -24.98 18.55 32.05
N LEU A 85 -25.69 17.79 31.22
CA LEU A 85 -26.45 18.24 30.03
C LEU A 85 -25.73 18.72 28.75
N GLU A 86 -25.29 17.75 27.96
CA GLU A 86 -25.85 17.46 26.62
C GLU A 86 -26.58 18.60 25.86
N LYS A 87 -26.05 18.99 24.69
CA LYS A 87 -26.87 19.57 23.61
C LYS A 87 -26.76 18.73 22.35
N ASN A 88 -27.60 17.69 22.29
CA ASN A 88 -27.73 16.78 21.17
C ASN A 88 -27.88 17.50 19.83
N ARG A 89 -26.91 17.29 18.94
CA ARG A 89 -27.18 17.15 17.50
C ARG A 89 -26.87 15.70 17.15
N PRO A 90 -27.87 14.86 16.81
CA PRO A 90 -27.57 13.54 16.27
C PRO A 90 -26.87 13.73 14.92
N LYS A 91 -25.54 13.60 14.93
CA LYS A 91 -24.79 13.34 13.70
C LYS A 91 -25.23 11.95 13.24
N LEU A 92 -26.23 11.91 12.35
CA LEU A 92 -26.59 10.75 11.54
C LEU A 92 -25.47 10.50 10.50
N THR A 93 -24.26 10.29 11.00
CA THR A 93 -23.19 9.65 10.25
C THR A 93 -23.53 8.18 10.20
N LEU A 94 -23.96 7.71 9.02
CA LEU A 94 -23.95 6.29 8.69
C LEU A 94 -22.53 5.78 8.94
N GLN A 95 -22.32 5.11 10.07
CA GLN A 95 -21.06 4.41 10.30
C GLN A 95 -21.06 3.22 9.35
N LEU A 96 -20.27 3.33 8.28
CA LEU A 96 -19.89 2.19 7.46
C LEU A 96 -19.33 1.12 8.40
N PRO A 97 -19.80 -0.14 8.33
CA PRO A 97 -19.26 -1.20 9.16
C PRO A 97 -17.75 -1.34 8.88
N SER A 98 -16.96 -1.37 9.95
CA SER A 98 -15.55 -1.74 9.87
C SER A 98 -15.44 -3.27 9.83
N PRO A 99 -14.59 -3.87 8.98
CA PRO A 99 -13.59 -3.24 8.09
C PRO A 99 -14.19 -2.76 6.76
N PRO A 100 -13.52 -1.85 6.02
CA PRO A 100 -13.92 -1.50 4.67
C PRO A 100 -13.90 -2.74 3.78
N GLU A 101 -15.07 -3.18 3.32
CA GLU A 101 -15.17 -4.29 2.40
C GLU A 101 -14.65 -3.86 1.03
N TYR A 102 -13.40 -4.25 0.73
CA TYR A 102 -12.75 -3.89 -0.53
C TYR A 102 -13.56 -4.33 -1.75
N VAL A 103 -14.07 -3.35 -2.51
CA VAL A 103 -14.90 -3.56 -3.69
C VAL A 103 -14.01 -3.94 -4.88
N ILE A 104 -14.17 -5.16 -5.36
CA ILE A 104 -13.53 -5.64 -6.60
C ILE A 104 -14.16 -4.88 -7.79
N TYR A 105 -13.33 -4.37 -8.68
CA TYR A 105 -13.84 -3.76 -9.92
C TYR A 105 -14.39 -4.84 -10.86
N THR A 106 -15.63 -4.63 -11.34
CA THR A 106 -16.28 -5.51 -12.32
C THR A 106 -16.73 -4.69 -13.54
N ASP A 107 -16.68 -5.32 -14.71
CA ASP A 107 -17.24 -4.79 -15.96
C ASP A 107 -17.86 -5.95 -16.78
N SER A 108 -18.56 -5.63 -17.88
CA SER A 108 -19.26 -6.64 -18.68
C SER A 108 -18.32 -7.65 -19.35
N GLU A 109 -17.08 -7.27 -19.64
CA GLU A 109 -16.06 -8.13 -20.26
C GLU A 109 -15.45 -9.07 -19.21
N LEU A 110 -15.16 -8.54 -18.01
CA LEU A 110 -14.73 -9.31 -16.85
C LEU A 110 -15.77 -10.36 -16.45
N GLU A 111 -17.04 -9.99 -16.38
CA GLU A 111 -18.11 -10.96 -16.09
C GLU A 111 -18.39 -11.92 -17.26
N GLN A 112 -18.01 -11.58 -18.49
CA GLN A 112 -18.02 -12.54 -19.61
C GLN A 112 -16.88 -13.56 -19.49
N ALA A 113 -15.65 -13.12 -19.21
CA ALA A 113 -14.51 -14.00 -18.96
C ALA A 113 -14.77 -14.95 -17.77
N ARG A 114 -15.38 -14.42 -16.70
CA ARG A 114 -15.78 -15.18 -15.52
C ARG A 114 -16.86 -16.22 -15.81
N ARG A 115 -17.91 -15.87 -16.57
CA ARG A 115 -18.93 -16.84 -17.02
C ARG A 115 -18.32 -17.93 -17.91
N HIS A 116 -17.45 -17.58 -18.84
CA HIS A 116 -16.81 -18.52 -19.74
C HIS A 116 -15.89 -19.52 -18.98
N TYR A 117 -15.19 -19.08 -17.94
CA TYR A 117 -14.46 -19.98 -17.05
C TYR A 117 -15.37 -21.04 -16.41
N PHE A 118 -16.51 -20.63 -15.85
CA PHE A 118 -17.45 -21.59 -15.24
C PHE A 118 -18.11 -22.51 -16.27
N GLU A 119 -18.31 -22.07 -17.50
CA GLU A 119 -18.75 -22.91 -18.61
C GLU A 119 -17.69 -23.99 -18.94
N MET A 120 -16.42 -23.59 -19.10
CA MET A 120 -15.30 -24.51 -19.35
C MET A 120 -15.07 -25.49 -18.19
N ALA A 121 -15.24 -25.04 -16.93
CA ALA A 121 -15.13 -25.87 -15.74
C ALA A 121 -16.17 -27.01 -15.69
N ARG A 122 -17.37 -26.82 -16.26
CA ARG A 122 -18.37 -27.90 -16.39
C ARG A 122 -17.90 -29.03 -17.31
N THR A 123 -16.90 -28.77 -18.15
CA THR A 123 -16.29 -29.75 -19.07
C THR A 123 -14.89 -30.21 -18.62
N GLY A 124 -14.40 -29.77 -17.45
CA GLY A 124 -13.04 -30.07 -16.97
C GLY A 124 -11.92 -29.41 -17.78
N ARG A 125 -12.22 -28.28 -18.45
CA ARG A 125 -11.29 -27.53 -19.31
C ARG A 125 -11.00 -26.13 -18.77
N GLU A 126 -11.22 -25.90 -17.48
CA GLU A 126 -11.07 -24.59 -16.82
C GLU A 126 -9.67 -23.98 -17.00
N ARG A 127 -8.62 -24.82 -17.05
CA ARG A 127 -7.22 -24.42 -17.27
C ARG A 127 -6.95 -23.80 -18.65
N GLU A 128 -7.82 -24.03 -19.62
CA GLU A 128 -7.74 -23.41 -20.95
C GLU A 128 -8.33 -21.99 -20.96
N CYS A 129 -9.15 -21.63 -19.96
CA CYS A 129 -9.75 -20.30 -19.86
C CYS A 129 -8.72 -19.32 -19.29
N VAL A 130 -8.02 -18.60 -20.16
CA VAL A 130 -6.97 -17.66 -19.77
C VAL A 130 -7.43 -16.21 -19.95
N MET A 131 -7.47 -15.44 -18.86
CA MET A 131 -7.69 -13.99 -18.93
C MET A 131 -6.52 -13.26 -19.61
N SER A 132 -6.83 -12.33 -20.52
CA SER A 132 -5.84 -11.53 -21.24
C SER A 132 -5.06 -10.61 -20.29
N LYS A 133 -3.82 -10.27 -20.66
CA LYS A 133 -2.95 -9.39 -19.88
C LYS A 133 -3.52 -7.97 -19.76
N GLU A 134 -4.23 -7.49 -20.77
CA GLU A 134 -4.86 -6.18 -20.73
C GLU A 134 -6.03 -6.16 -19.74
N LEU A 135 -6.88 -7.19 -19.79
CA LEU A 135 -8.06 -7.32 -18.92
C LEU A 135 -7.64 -7.46 -17.45
N SER A 136 -6.62 -8.27 -17.15
CA SER A 136 -6.09 -8.38 -15.78
C SER A 136 -5.41 -7.09 -15.29
N CYS A 137 -4.64 -6.38 -16.14
CA CYS A 137 -4.09 -5.07 -15.80
C CYS A 137 -5.17 -4.02 -15.52
N ARG A 138 -6.28 -4.03 -16.29
CA ARG A 138 -7.43 -3.13 -16.09
C ARG A 138 -8.13 -3.42 -14.76
N LEU A 139 -8.44 -4.69 -14.50
CA LEU A 139 -9.03 -5.18 -13.25
C LEU A 139 -8.20 -4.76 -12.03
N VAL A 140 -6.90 -5.05 -12.02
CA VAL A 140 -6.01 -4.73 -10.89
C VAL A 140 -5.90 -3.22 -10.69
N ARG A 141 -5.66 -2.45 -11.75
CA ARG A 141 -5.55 -0.98 -11.67
C ARG A 141 -6.84 -0.35 -11.16
N ASN A 142 -7.99 -0.76 -11.69
CA ASN A 142 -9.27 -0.16 -11.32
C ASN A 142 -9.67 -0.55 -9.89
N THR A 143 -9.48 -1.82 -9.50
CA THR A 143 -9.68 -2.28 -8.11
C THR A 143 -8.79 -1.51 -7.13
N LEU A 144 -7.50 -1.37 -7.44
CA LEU A 144 -6.56 -0.59 -6.62
C LEU A 144 -6.94 0.90 -6.56
N THR A 145 -7.43 1.47 -7.65
CA THR A 145 -7.91 2.88 -7.68
C THR A 145 -9.11 3.05 -6.74
N SER A 146 -10.10 2.14 -6.81
CA SER A 146 -11.25 2.12 -5.90
C SER A 146 -10.82 1.96 -4.44
N MET A 147 -9.87 1.08 -4.15
CA MET A 147 -9.29 0.85 -2.83
C MET A 147 -8.57 2.09 -2.27
N ILE A 148 -7.84 2.83 -3.10
CA ILE A 148 -7.21 4.10 -2.71
C ILE A 148 -8.27 5.19 -2.47
N SER A 149 -9.34 5.25 -3.29
CA SER A 149 -10.45 6.21 -3.10
C SER A 149 -11.22 5.95 -1.80
N ILE A 150 -11.71 4.73 -1.61
CA ILE A 150 -11.58 3.94 -0.37
C ILE A 150 -10.98 4.61 0.87
N LEU A 151 -9.69 4.33 1.03
CA LEU A 151 -8.84 4.71 2.14
C LEU A 151 -8.76 6.23 2.33
N ARG A 152 -8.72 7.02 1.24
CA ARG A 152 -8.70 8.49 1.31
C ARG A 152 -10.02 9.11 1.74
N ALA A 153 -11.15 8.42 1.55
CA ALA A 153 -12.46 8.85 2.04
C ALA A 153 -12.70 8.47 3.52
N SER A 154 -11.79 7.70 4.14
CA SER A 154 -11.86 7.34 5.55
C SER A 154 -11.71 8.59 6.46
N PRO A 155 -12.38 8.66 7.63
CA PRO A 155 -12.22 9.76 8.57
C PRO A 155 -10.79 9.98 9.10
N GLN A 156 -9.93 8.98 8.97
CA GLN A 156 -8.49 9.01 9.30
C GLN A 156 -7.59 9.21 8.07
N GLY A 157 -8.17 9.46 6.89
CA GLY A 157 -7.45 9.49 5.61
C GLY A 157 -6.60 10.74 5.42
N GLU A 158 -5.28 10.60 5.52
CA GLU A 158 -4.35 11.55 4.91
C GLU A 158 -4.44 11.48 3.38
N GLU A 159 -4.22 12.61 2.69
CA GLU A 159 -4.32 12.72 1.23
C GLU A 159 -3.34 11.79 0.47
N LEU A 160 -2.29 11.34 1.16
CA LEU A 160 -1.26 10.39 0.67
C LEU A 160 -1.44 8.96 1.19
N HIS A 161 -2.61 8.57 1.71
CA HIS A 161 -2.81 7.18 2.16
C HIS A 161 -2.78 6.20 0.97
N TYR A 162 -1.85 5.25 1.02
CA TYR A 162 -1.74 4.12 0.10
C TYR A 162 -1.93 2.80 0.86
N PRO A 163 -2.51 1.76 0.24
CA PRO A 163 -2.65 0.45 0.88
C PRO A 163 -1.28 -0.18 1.18
N SER A 164 -1.18 -0.76 2.37
CA SER A 164 -0.03 -1.52 2.83
C SER A 164 0.07 -2.89 2.15
N ASN A 165 1.24 -3.54 2.25
CA ASN A 165 1.46 -4.87 1.65
C ASN A 165 0.43 -5.94 2.10
N PRO A 166 0.03 -6.03 3.39
CA PRO A 166 -1.02 -6.96 3.81
C PRO A 166 -2.37 -6.68 3.15
N GLU A 167 -2.75 -5.40 3.02
CA GLU A 167 -4.01 -5.00 2.38
C GLU A 167 -4.01 -5.29 0.87
N LEU A 168 -2.88 -5.04 0.19
CA LEU A 168 -2.66 -5.43 -1.21
C LEU A 168 -2.74 -6.96 -1.40
N THR A 169 -2.23 -7.72 -0.44
CA THR A 169 -2.24 -9.20 -0.48
C THR A 169 -3.66 -9.74 -0.29
N ALA A 170 -4.39 -9.23 0.71
CA ALA A 170 -5.80 -9.56 0.93
C ALA A 170 -6.68 -9.17 -0.27
N MET A 171 -6.36 -8.06 -0.93
CA MET A 171 -7.06 -7.65 -2.16
C MET A 171 -6.75 -8.57 -3.34
N ALA A 172 -5.49 -8.97 -3.53
CA ALA A 172 -5.11 -9.95 -4.56
C ALA A 172 -5.82 -11.29 -4.35
N GLN A 173 -5.90 -11.78 -3.11
CA GLN A 173 -6.65 -13.00 -2.74
C GLN A 173 -8.14 -12.89 -3.11
N LYS A 174 -8.83 -11.81 -2.70
CA LYS A 174 -10.23 -11.56 -3.08
C LYS A 174 -10.43 -11.49 -4.60
N VAL A 175 -9.48 -10.89 -5.34
CA VAL A 175 -9.52 -10.84 -6.80
C VAL A 175 -9.40 -12.23 -7.42
N VAL A 176 -8.49 -13.08 -6.92
CA VAL A 176 -8.33 -14.46 -7.40
C VAL A 176 -9.54 -15.34 -7.02
N GLU A 177 -10.11 -15.16 -5.83
CA GLU A 177 -11.34 -15.84 -5.39
C GLU A 177 -12.53 -15.51 -6.31
N TYR A 178 -12.69 -14.24 -6.68
CA TYR A 178 -13.79 -13.82 -7.55
C TYR A 178 -13.55 -14.14 -9.03
N TYR A 179 -12.29 -14.15 -9.48
CA TYR A 179 -11.84 -14.47 -10.84
C TYR A 179 -10.89 -15.69 -10.85
N PRO A 180 -11.38 -16.94 -10.71
CA PRO A 180 -10.53 -18.11 -10.47
C PRO A 180 -9.56 -18.47 -11.60
N MET A 181 -9.79 -17.98 -12.83
CA MET A 181 -8.84 -18.07 -13.94
C MET A 181 -7.52 -17.29 -13.72
N LEU A 182 -7.38 -16.63 -12.57
CA LEU A 182 -6.14 -16.03 -12.09
C LEU A 182 -5.37 -16.90 -11.09
N GLN A 183 -5.89 -18.05 -10.66
CA GLN A 183 -5.30 -18.83 -9.56
C GLN A 183 -3.89 -19.36 -9.88
N ASP A 184 -3.66 -19.86 -11.11
CA ASP A 184 -2.32 -20.23 -11.61
C ASP A 184 -1.35 -19.04 -11.77
N LYS A 185 -1.83 -17.81 -11.50
CA LYS A 185 -1.13 -16.54 -11.67
C LYS A 185 -1.17 -15.67 -10.40
N ASP A 186 -1.50 -16.23 -9.23
CA ASP A 186 -1.64 -15.49 -7.96
C ASP A 186 -0.42 -14.59 -7.67
N GLU A 187 0.80 -15.13 -7.77
CA GLU A 187 2.04 -14.34 -7.62
C GLU A 187 2.20 -13.25 -8.69
N ALA A 188 1.75 -13.48 -9.91
CA ALA A 188 1.75 -12.46 -10.95
C ALA A 188 0.70 -11.37 -10.70
N VAL A 189 -0.44 -11.70 -10.07
CA VAL A 189 -1.45 -10.72 -9.64
C VAL A 189 -0.94 -9.90 -8.46
N LYS A 190 -0.36 -10.53 -7.43
CA LYS A 190 0.31 -9.83 -6.30
C LYS A 190 1.41 -8.89 -6.80
N HIS A 191 2.29 -9.37 -7.67
CA HIS A 191 3.34 -8.56 -8.27
C HIS A 191 2.77 -7.42 -9.12
N LEU A 192 1.65 -7.62 -9.82
CA LEU A 192 0.97 -6.58 -10.58
C LEU A 192 0.33 -5.50 -9.68
N PHE A 193 -0.28 -5.89 -8.56
CA PHE A 193 -0.74 -4.97 -7.52
C PHE A 193 0.41 -4.13 -6.95
N PHE A 194 1.52 -4.78 -6.58
CA PHE A 194 2.73 -4.12 -6.08
C PHE A 194 3.33 -3.15 -7.10
N VAL A 195 3.51 -3.59 -8.36
CA VAL A 195 4.06 -2.76 -9.45
C VAL A 195 3.15 -1.57 -9.77
N ILE A 196 1.83 -1.75 -9.81
CA ILE A 196 0.92 -0.64 -10.11
C ILE A 196 0.85 0.33 -8.92
N CYS A 197 0.84 -0.15 -7.67
CA CYS A 197 0.87 0.72 -6.49
C CYS A 197 2.16 1.56 -6.44
N HIS A 198 3.33 0.93 -6.62
CA HIS A 198 4.62 1.61 -6.48
C HIS A 198 5.12 2.36 -7.74
N ARG A 199 4.50 2.18 -8.92
CA ARG A 199 4.83 2.98 -10.12
C ARG A 199 3.88 4.15 -10.38
N GLN A 200 2.85 4.33 -9.55
CA GLN A 200 1.92 5.44 -9.67
C GLN A 200 2.26 6.57 -8.67
N PRO A 201 2.89 7.67 -9.10
CA PRO A 201 2.43 8.96 -8.62
C PRO A 201 1.03 9.15 -9.21
N PHE A 202 -0.02 8.90 -8.43
CA PHE A 202 -1.40 9.09 -8.86
C PHE A 202 -1.68 10.59 -9.08
N THR A 203 -1.31 11.11 -10.26
CA THR A 203 -1.79 12.37 -10.81
C THR A 203 -3.24 12.20 -11.26
N ILE A 204 -4.12 11.96 -10.30
CA ILE A 204 -5.55 12.18 -10.48
C ILE A 204 -5.72 13.70 -10.61
N ASN A 205 -5.61 14.19 -11.84
CA ASN A 205 -6.22 15.46 -12.21
C ASN A 205 -7.72 15.28 -12.05
N LEU A 206 -8.24 15.57 -10.85
CA LEU A 206 -9.66 15.78 -10.60
C LEU A 206 -10.09 17.15 -11.19
N LYS A 207 -9.66 17.42 -12.42
CA LYS A 207 -10.11 18.51 -13.30
C LYS A 207 -11.15 17.96 -14.28
N ARG A 208 -12.23 17.45 -13.69
CA ARG A 208 -13.59 17.45 -14.25
C ARG A 208 -14.44 17.99 -13.10
N GLY A 209 -15.07 19.15 -13.20
CA GLY A 209 -15.57 19.80 -14.42
C GLY A 209 -17.07 19.99 -14.26
N PHE A 210 -17.42 20.86 -13.33
CA PHE A 210 -18.72 21.52 -13.15
C PHE A 210 -18.43 22.96 -12.72
#